data_AF-A0A6L9L7E8-F1
#
_entry.id   AF-A0A6L9L7E8-F1
#
_cell.length_a   1.000
_cell.length_b   1.000
_cell.length_c   1.000
_cell.angle_alpha   90.00
_cell.angle_beta   90.00
_cell.angle_gamma   90.00
#
_symmetry.space_group_name_H-M   'P 1'
#
loop_
_entity.id
_entity.type
_entity.pdbx_description
1 polymer ?
#
loop_
_entity_poly.entity_id
_entity_poly.type
_entity_poly.pdbx_seq_one_letter_code
_entity_poly.pdbx_strand_id
1 'polypeptide(L)'
;MSANNLTKEGFLKTDDYNEYTVGYWRKRFTELRPQLKRNWHSQLAEFEPALDSLKGANEMRAVSHGKASLVVTQRIVNELEKMLSKKPGRRRINRTPLERLNLR
;
A
#
# COMPACT_ATOMS: atom_id res chain seq x y z
N MET A 1 -18.85 -7.19 -49.67
CA MET A 1 -19.25 -6.21 -48.64
C MET A 1 -18.71 -6.71 -47.31
N SER A 2 -17.54 -6.22 -46.89
CA SER A 2 -16.88 -6.62 -45.65
C SER A 2 -17.44 -5.83 -44.47
N ALA A 3 -18.06 -6.51 -43.51
CA ALA A 3 -18.39 -5.93 -42.22
C ALA A 3 -17.18 -6.07 -41.28
N ASN A 4 -16.74 -4.93 -40.76
CA ASN A 4 -15.51 -4.74 -40.02
C ASN A 4 -15.43 -5.55 -38.72
N ASN A 5 -14.27 -6.19 -38.54
CA ASN A 5 -13.74 -6.65 -37.25
C ASN A 5 -13.62 -5.45 -36.29
N LEU A 6 -14.57 -5.26 -35.39
CA LEU A 6 -14.37 -4.40 -34.22
C LEU A 6 -13.56 -5.17 -33.17
N THR A 7 -12.27 -4.88 -33.17
CA THR A 7 -11.26 -5.26 -32.18
C THR A 7 -11.71 -4.95 -30.75
N LYS A 8 -11.70 -5.97 -29.88
CA LYS A 8 -11.93 -5.89 -28.43
C LYS A 8 -10.71 -5.35 -27.66
N GLU A 9 -9.93 -4.47 -28.28
CA GLU A 9 -8.68 -3.95 -27.74
C GLU A 9 -8.72 -2.43 -27.86
N GLY A 10 -8.98 -1.71 -26.75
CA GLY A 10 -8.92 -0.25 -26.80
C GLY A 10 -9.65 0.54 -25.71
N PHE A 11 -10.46 -0.07 -24.85
CA PHE A 11 -10.89 0.61 -23.62
C PHE A 11 -9.77 0.51 -22.58
N LEU A 12 -8.68 1.24 -22.81
CA LEU A 12 -7.91 1.78 -21.70
C LEU A 12 -8.90 2.65 -20.93
N LYS A 13 -9.47 2.07 -19.86
CA LYS A 13 -10.45 2.75 -19.01
C LYS A 13 -9.79 4.03 -18.52
N THR A 14 -10.28 5.17 -19.00
CA THR A 14 -9.89 6.51 -18.56
C THR A 14 -9.91 6.67 -17.04
N ASP A 15 -10.66 5.82 -16.35
CA ASP A 15 -10.71 5.73 -14.89
C ASP A 15 -9.34 5.42 -14.25
N ASP A 16 -8.47 4.64 -14.90
CA ASP A 16 -7.18 4.23 -14.32
C ASP A 16 -6.17 5.38 -14.17
N TYR A 17 -6.48 6.57 -14.70
CA TYR A 17 -5.67 7.79 -14.58
C TYR A 17 -6.37 8.86 -13.74
N ASN A 18 -7.61 8.62 -13.30
CA ASN A 18 -8.38 9.57 -12.52
C ASN A 18 -8.30 9.22 -11.03
N GLU A 19 -7.60 10.05 -10.25
CA GLU A 19 -7.42 9.89 -8.79
C GLU A 19 -8.74 9.89 -8.00
N TYR A 20 -9.84 10.35 -8.59
CA TYR A 20 -11.17 10.31 -7.97
C TYR A 20 -11.89 8.96 -8.20
N THR A 21 -11.23 7.96 -8.79
CA THR A 21 -11.81 6.63 -9.02
C THR A 21 -11.14 5.55 -8.19
N VAL A 22 -11.91 4.51 -7.85
CA VAL A 22 -11.38 3.34 -7.14
C VAL A 22 -10.37 2.57 -8.02
N GLY A 23 -10.54 2.62 -9.35
CA GLY A 23 -9.67 1.96 -10.33
C GLY A 23 -8.22 2.44 -10.21
N TYR A 24 -8.03 3.77 -10.25
CA TYR A 24 -6.73 4.41 -10.05
C TYR A 24 -6.04 3.92 -8.77
N TRP A 25 -6.72 3.97 -7.62
CA TRP A 25 -6.11 3.59 -6.33
C TRP A 25 -5.83 2.09 -6.22
N ARG A 26 -6.66 1.23 -6.84
CA ARG A 26 -6.39 -0.22 -6.89
C ARG A 26 -5.19 -0.53 -7.76
N LYS A 27 -5.06 0.15 -8.90
CA LYS A 27 -3.87 0.07 -9.75
C LYS A 27 -2.63 0.52 -8.97
N ARG A 28 -2.72 1.66 -8.27
CA ARG A 28 -1.65 2.16 -7.42
C ARG A 28 -1.24 1.18 -6.32
N PHE A 29 -2.20 0.59 -5.62
CA PHE A 29 -1.93 -0.47 -4.65
C PHE A 29 -1.20 -1.67 -5.29
N THR A 30 -1.60 -2.06 -6.50
CA THR A 30 -0.97 -3.16 -7.25
C THR A 30 0.49 -2.85 -7.60
N GLU A 31 0.81 -1.61 -7.93
CA GLU A 31 2.18 -1.14 -8.18
C GLU A 31 3.05 -1.12 -6.92
N LEU A 32 2.46 -0.81 -5.75
CA LEU A 32 3.18 -0.80 -4.47
C LEU A 32 3.39 -2.20 -3.91
N ARG A 33 2.47 -3.13 -4.17
CA ARG A 33 2.43 -4.48 -3.58
C ARG A 33 3.77 -5.25 -3.66
N PRO A 34 4.54 -5.22 -4.77
CA PRO A 34 5.85 -5.90 -4.84
C PRO A 34 6.91 -5.33 -3.89
N GLN A 35 6.76 -4.08 -3.46
CA GLN A 35 7.68 -3.41 -2.54
C GLN A 35 7.34 -3.68 -1.07
N LEU A 36 6.12 -4.18 -0.82
CA LEU A 36 5.62 -4.48 0.51
C LEU A 36 6.16 -5.82 1.02
N LYS A 37 6.50 -5.88 2.32
CA LYS A 37 6.80 -7.14 2.98
C LYS A 37 5.52 -7.96 3.19
N ARG A 38 5.67 -9.28 3.38
CA ARG A 38 4.54 -10.19 3.64
C ARG A 38 3.68 -9.75 4.83
N ASN A 39 4.28 -9.11 5.84
CA ASN A 39 3.62 -8.61 7.04
C ASN A 39 3.27 -7.11 6.99
N TRP A 40 3.09 -6.52 5.81
CA TRP A 40 2.85 -5.09 5.66
C TRP A 40 1.64 -4.57 6.47
N HIS A 41 0.62 -5.40 6.72
CA HIS A 41 -0.50 -5.03 7.59
C HIS A 41 -0.03 -4.60 8.99
N SER A 42 0.85 -5.40 9.61
CA SER A 42 1.40 -5.10 10.94
C SER A 42 2.33 -3.89 10.87
N GLN A 43 3.16 -3.79 9.83
CA GLN A 43 4.07 -2.65 9.66
C GLN A 43 3.31 -1.33 9.47
N LEU A 44 2.18 -1.37 8.75
CA LEU A 44 1.35 -0.20 8.53
C LEU A 44 0.61 0.20 9.81
N ALA A 45 0.14 -0.75 10.61
CA ALA A 45 -0.45 -0.48 11.93
C ALA A 45 0.58 0.09 12.92
N GLU A 46 1.83 -0.39 12.90
CA GLU A 46 2.94 0.19 13.67
C GLU A 46 3.28 1.62 13.19
N PHE A 47 3.14 1.89 11.89
CA PHE A 47 3.42 3.19 11.29
C PHE A 47 2.32 4.22 11.55
N GLU A 48 1.06 3.80 11.42
CA GLU A 48 -0.15 4.62 11.59
C GLU A 48 -1.05 3.98 12.65
N PRO A 49 -0.95 4.40 13.93
CA PRO A 49 -1.70 3.80 15.04
C PRO A 49 -3.22 3.84 14.86
N ALA A 50 -3.77 4.75 14.06
CA ALA A 50 -5.20 4.74 13.75
C ALA A 50 -5.67 3.48 13.01
N LEU A 51 -4.74 2.70 12.44
CA LEU A 51 -5.00 1.41 11.79
C LEU A 51 -4.77 0.21 12.72
N ASP A 52 -4.22 0.42 13.93
CA ASP A 52 -4.09 -0.60 14.99
C ASP A 52 -5.42 -0.80 15.73
N SER A 53 -6.46 -1.13 14.96
CA SER A 53 -7.79 -1.40 15.46
C SER A 53 -8.45 -2.48 14.61
N LEU A 54 -9.49 -3.14 15.15
CA LEU A 54 -10.27 -4.12 14.38
C LEU A 54 -10.83 -3.51 13.08
N LYS A 55 -11.24 -2.24 13.13
CA LYS A 55 -11.70 -1.49 11.96
C LYS A 55 -10.56 -1.33 10.93
N GLY A 56 -9.40 -0.85 11.36
CA GLY A 56 -8.22 -0.69 10.49
C GLY A 56 -7.76 -2.00 9.86
N ALA A 57 -7.75 -3.09 10.62
CA ALA A 57 -7.44 -4.43 10.11
C ALA A 57 -8.42 -4.88 9.03
N ASN A 58 -9.71 -4.61 9.21
CA ASN A 58 -10.74 -4.90 8.21
C ASN A 58 -10.61 -4.02 6.96
N GLU A 59 -10.29 -2.73 7.12
CA GLU A 59 -10.02 -1.80 6.02
C GLU A 59 -8.83 -2.28 5.17
N MET A 60 -7.70 -2.60 5.80
CA MET A 60 -6.53 -3.13 5.11
C MET A 60 -6.81 -4.43 4.37
N ARG A 61 -7.54 -5.36 5.01
CA ARG A 61 -7.99 -6.61 4.39
C ARG A 61 -8.88 -6.33 3.18
N ALA A 62 -9.82 -5.40 3.29
CA ALA A 62 -10.71 -5.02 2.19
C ALA A 62 -9.94 -4.43 1.00
N VAL A 63 -8.90 -3.64 1.25
CA VAL A 63 -8.00 -3.12 0.19
C VAL A 63 -7.24 -4.25 -0.49
N SER A 64 -6.66 -5.18 0.30
CA SER A 64 -5.93 -6.34 -0.21
C SER A 64 -6.78 -7.23 -1.13
N HIS A 65 -8.08 -7.36 -0.84
CA HIS A 65 -9.03 -8.12 -1.67
C HIS A 65 -9.71 -7.29 -2.77
N GLY A 66 -9.40 -6.00 -2.92
CA GLY A 66 -10.04 -5.14 -3.91
C GLY A 66 -11.54 -4.92 -3.65
N LYS A 67 -11.99 -4.99 -2.40
CA LYS A 67 -13.39 -4.81 -1.97
C LYS A 67 -13.62 -3.51 -1.20
N ALA A 68 -12.56 -2.75 -0.91
CA ALA A 68 -12.66 -1.46 -0.23
C ALA A 68 -13.31 -0.37 -1.11
N SER A 69 -13.91 0.61 -0.43
CA SER A 69 -14.41 1.85 -1.04
C SER A 69 -13.27 2.76 -1.49
N LEU A 70 -13.59 3.79 -2.28
CA LEU A 70 -12.63 4.81 -2.72
C LEU A 70 -11.82 5.39 -1.56
N VAL A 71 -12.53 5.97 -0.59
CA VAL A 71 -11.93 6.67 0.55
C VAL A 71 -11.01 5.76 1.34
N VAL A 72 -11.44 4.52 1.59
CA VAL A 72 -10.62 3.53 2.31
C VAL A 72 -9.40 3.13 1.50
N THR A 73 -9.57 2.86 0.19
CA THR A 73 -8.45 2.47 -0.69
C THR A 73 -7.41 3.58 -0.77
N GLN A 74 -7.85 4.82 -0.99
CA GLN A 74 -7.00 6.00 -1.04
C GLN A 74 -6.23 6.19 0.26
N ARG A 75 -6.91 6.14 1.42
CA ARG A 75 -6.28 6.30 2.73
C ARG A 75 -5.17 5.27 2.93
N ILE A 76 -5.46 3.98 2.73
CA ILE A 76 -4.48 2.91 2.95
C ILE A 76 -3.31 3.04 1.98
N VAL A 77 -3.56 3.31 0.70
CA VAL A 77 -2.49 3.49 -0.29
C VAL A 77 -1.59 4.66 0.07
N ASN A 78 -2.16 5.80 0.47
CA ASN A 78 -1.38 6.96 0.92
C ASN A 78 -0.49 6.64 2.12
N GLU A 79 -1.00 5.92 3.13
CA GLU A 79 -0.18 5.53 4.29
C GLU A 79 0.92 4.52 3.91
N LEU A 80 0.64 3.61 2.97
CA LEU A 80 1.66 2.71 2.43
C LEU A 80 2.76 3.47 1.68
N GLU A 81 2.41 4.47 0.87
CA GLU A 81 3.38 5.32 0.18
C GLU A 81 4.24 6.11 1.17
N LYS A 82 3.63 6.67 2.22
CA LYS A 82 4.37 7.33 3.31
C LYS A 82 5.32 6.38 4.03
N MET A 83 4.85 5.16 4.32
CA MET A 83 5.67 4.12 4.96
C MET A 83 6.86 3.72 4.09
N LEU A 84 6.67 3.55 2.78
CA LEU A 84 7.72 3.16 1.83
C LEU A 84 8.69 4.31 1.50
N SER A 85 8.22 5.55 1.46
CA SER A 85 9.02 6.74 1.20
C SER A 85 9.88 7.17 2.38
N LYS A 86 9.48 6.86 3.62
CA LYS A 86 10.40 6.94 4.76
C LYS A 86 11.49 5.91 4.54
N LYS A 87 12.66 6.36 4.05
CA LYS A 87 13.92 5.60 4.12
C LYS A 87 13.95 4.93 5.49
N PRO A 88 14.17 3.60 5.58
CA PRO A 88 14.18 2.93 6.87
C PRO A 88 15.19 3.67 7.73
N GLY A 89 14.68 4.41 8.72
CA GLY A 89 15.50 5.07 9.69
C GLY A 89 16.34 3.95 10.28
N ARG A 90 17.64 3.96 9.96
CA ARG A 90 18.65 3.06 10.52
C ARG A 90 18.28 2.92 11.98
N ARG A 91 17.76 1.75 12.40
CA ARG A 91 17.41 1.50 13.79
C ARG A 91 18.67 1.87 14.56
N ARG A 92 18.69 3.04 15.21
CA ARG A 92 19.72 3.38 16.17
C ARG A 92 19.42 2.42 17.30
N ILE A 93 20.06 1.25 17.22
CA ILE A 93 20.30 0.43 18.38
C ILE A 93 21.03 1.40 19.32
N ASN A 94 20.32 1.95 20.29
CA ASN A 94 20.89 2.71 21.40
C ASN A 94 21.68 1.73 22.27
N ARG A 95 22.69 1.08 21.70
CA ARG A 95 23.70 0.32 22.42
C ARG A 95 24.53 1.35 23.14
N THR A 96 24.35 1.42 24.44
CA THR A 96 25.16 2.26 25.32
C THR A 96 26.64 1.87 25.16
N PRO A 97 27.59 2.77 25.43
CA PRO A 97 29.02 2.43 25.39
C PRO A 97 29.37 1.20 26.22
N LEU A 98 28.63 0.95 27.31
CA LEU A 98 28.82 -0.20 28.21
C LEU A 98 28.49 -1.55 27.55
N GLU A 99 27.45 -1.62 26.71
CA GLU A 99 27.10 -2.86 26.00
C GLU A 99 28.15 -3.27 24.95
N ARG A 100 29.07 -2.38 24.56
CA ARG A 100 30.13 -2.67 23.58
C ARG A 100 31.40 -3.25 24.21
N LEU A 101 31.59 -3.09 25.52
CA LEU A 101 32.79 -3.54 26.24
C LEU A 101 32.71 -5.01 26.68
N ASN A 102 31.50 -5.56 26.87
CA ASN A 102 31.29 -6.94 27.36
C ASN A 102 31.32 -8.03 26.28
N LEU A 103 31.84 -7.74 25.08
CA LEU A 103 31.97 -8.70 23.97
C LEU A 103 33.43 -8.97 23.58
N ARG A 104 34.36 -8.86 24.53
CA ARG A 104 35.75 -9.32 24.39
C ARG A 104 36.09 -10.33 25.47
#